data_AF-A0A915CBJ7-F1
#
_entry.id   AF-A0A915CBJ7-F1
#
_cell.length_a   1.000
_cell.length_b   1.000
_cell.length_c   1.000
_cell.angle_alpha   90.00
_cell.angle_beta   90.00
_cell.angle_gamma   90.00
#
_symmetry.space_group_name_H-M   'P 1'
#
loop_
_entity.id
_entity.type
_entity.pdbx_description
1 polymer ?
#
loop_
_entity_poly.entity_id
_entity_poly.type
_entity_poly.pdbx_seq_one_letter_code
_entity_poly.pdbx_strand_id
1 'polypeptide(L)'
;MGSQIESDTVSINGKVVDLNKFSRFSRCFAEVRRMYRKRTMEEREDNKKNVGCFEKIEVASTTNFPTGAGLASSAAGFAAIAFAMGRLCNLNKDEIERVARLGSGSSCRSLLGGFIHWKAGICADGSDCCCEMIAPTGHWSTLRAMVLITSNNSKDVGSTDGMRKSTQTSELLLHRVKEVVPKRVSRLLEAIKSRNFEDFATITMAESNQLHAICMDTMPPLKYMNKRSWHLL
;
A
#
# COMPACT_ATOMS: atom_id res chain seq x y z
N MET A 1 30.36 13.68 10.22
CA MET A 1 29.58 13.92 11.44
C MET A 1 28.12 13.78 11.08
N GLY A 2 27.48 12.65 11.42
CA GLY A 2 26.03 12.54 11.28
C GLY A 2 25.38 13.43 12.34
N SER A 3 24.35 14.19 11.97
CA SER A 3 23.50 14.88 12.92
C SER A 3 23.11 13.90 14.05
N GLN A 4 23.23 14.33 15.31
CA GLN A 4 22.64 13.58 16.40
C GLN A 4 21.12 13.60 16.19
N ILE A 5 20.57 12.49 15.72
CA ILE A 5 19.13 12.33 15.57
C ILE A 5 18.57 12.12 16.97
N GLU A 6 17.85 13.12 17.49
CA GLU A 6 17.31 13.10 18.86
C GLU A 6 15.99 12.31 18.98
N SER A 7 15.21 12.27 17.90
CA SER A 7 13.87 11.66 17.86
C SER A 7 13.55 11.08 16.49
N ASP A 8 12.49 10.28 16.41
CA ASP A 8 11.96 9.82 15.12
C ASP A 8 11.35 11.00 14.37
N THR A 9 11.79 11.21 13.13
CA THR A 9 11.32 12.33 12.30
C THR A 9 10.97 11.84 10.90
N VAL A 10 9.91 12.42 10.35
CA VAL A 10 9.53 12.21 8.94
C VAL A 10 9.26 13.57 8.33
N SER A 11 9.88 13.86 7.20
CA SER A 11 9.57 15.00 6.36
C SER A 11 9.17 14.55 4.95
N ILE A 12 8.12 15.15 4.41
CA ILE A 12 7.64 14.88 3.05
C ILE A 12 7.56 16.21 2.31
N ASN A 13 8.28 16.35 1.20
CA ASN A 13 8.40 17.61 0.44
C ASN A 13 8.79 18.79 1.35
N GLY A 14 9.75 18.56 2.26
CA GLY A 14 10.25 19.56 3.21
C GLY A 14 9.31 19.88 4.38
N LYS A 15 8.11 19.29 4.45
CA LYS A 15 7.16 19.49 5.57
C LYS A 15 7.28 18.36 6.58
N VAL A 16 7.47 18.71 7.85
CA VAL A 16 7.51 17.75 8.96
C VAL A 16 6.13 17.13 9.17
N VAL A 17 6.11 15.80 9.32
CA VAL A 17 4.90 15.02 9.59
C VAL A 17 4.75 14.83 11.09
N ASP A 18 3.53 15.09 11.59
CA ASP A 18 3.17 14.81 12.98
C ASP A 18 2.99 13.31 13.23
N LEU A 19 3.99 12.67 13.83
CA LEU A 19 3.99 11.23 14.10
C LEU A 19 2.96 10.81 15.16
N ASN A 20 2.49 11.73 16.01
CA ASN A 20 1.43 11.43 16.99
C ASN A 20 0.08 11.26 16.29
N LYS A 21 -0.16 11.99 15.20
CA LYS A 21 -1.36 11.83 14.36
C LYS A 21 -1.24 10.66 13.40
N PHE A 22 -0.04 10.37 12.90
CA PHE A 22 0.18 9.33 11.88
C PHE A 22 0.95 8.13 12.41
N SER A 23 0.29 7.32 13.23
CA SER A 23 0.85 6.10 13.85
C SER A 23 1.42 5.06 12.87
N ARG A 24 1.15 5.18 11.57
CA ARG A 24 1.68 4.29 10.51
C ARG A 24 3.21 4.30 10.46
N PHE A 25 3.84 5.48 10.53
CA PHE A 25 5.29 5.58 10.51
C PHE A 25 5.92 4.93 11.74
N SER A 26 5.41 5.28 12.92
CA SER A 26 5.88 4.71 14.19
C SER A 26 5.74 3.19 14.24
N ARG A 27 4.68 2.62 13.64
CA ARG A 27 4.52 1.17 13.49
C ARG A 27 5.56 0.53 12.58
N CYS A 28 5.86 1.14 11.42
CA CYS A 28 6.95 0.68 10.56
C CYS A 28 8.29 0.72 11.31
N PHE A 29 8.58 1.81 12.01
CA PHE A 29 9.85 2.01 12.71
C PHE A 29 10.01 0.99 13.85
N ALA A 30 8.95 0.78 14.62
CA ALA A 30 8.92 -0.23 15.67
C ALA A 30 9.16 -1.65 15.12
N GLU A 31 8.54 -1.99 13.98
CA GLU A 31 8.70 -3.31 13.37
C GLU A 31 10.13 -3.54 12.85
N VAL A 32 10.71 -2.53 12.17
CA VAL A 32 12.11 -2.61 11.72
C VAL A 32 13.06 -2.75 12.91
N ARG A 33 12.87 -1.98 13.99
CA ARG A 33 13.66 -2.13 15.22
C ARG A 33 13.49 -3.51 15.83
N ARG A 34 12.28 -4.08 15.84
CA ARG A 34 12.01 -5.42 16.37
C ARG A 34 12.81 -6.48 15.59
N MET A 35 12.76 -6.43 14.26
CA MET A 35 13.49 -7.35 13.38
C MET A 35 15.00 -7.20 13.54
N TYR A 36 15.50 -5.96 13.56
CA TYR A 36 16.91 -5.67 13.74
C TYR A 36 17.43 -6.18 15.09
N ARG A 37 16.72 -5.89 16.19
CA ARG A 37 17.07 -6.38 17.54
C ARG A 37 17.12 -7.90 17.60
N LYS A 38 16.13 -8.58 17.02
CA LYS A 38 16.08 -10.04 16.97
C LYS A 38 17.35 -10.61 16.35
N ARG A 39 17.75 -10.10 15.19
CA ARG A 39 18.99 -10.53 14.51
C ARG A 39 20.25 -10.21 15.31
N THR A 40 20.35 -9.00 15.86
CA THR A 40 21.54 -8.65 16.66
C THR A 40 21.67 -9.49 17.93
N MET A 41 20.56 -9.99 18.50
CA MET A 41 20.61 -10.90 19.64
C MET A 41 21.07 -12.30 19.20
N GLU A 42 20.54 -12.81 18.09
CA GLU A 42 20.97 -14.09 17.49
C GLU A 42 22.47 -14.03 17.09
N GLU A 43 22.94 -12.92 16.51
CA GLU A 43 24.36 -12.72 16.14
C GLU A 43 25.29 -12.50 17.35
N ARG A 44 24.77 -11.97 18.47
CA ARG A 44 25.55 -11.75 19.71
C ARG A 44 25.85 -13.04 20.46
N GLU A 45 25.00 -14.06 20.32
CA GLU A 45 25.29 -15.40 20.84
C GLU A 45 26.49 -16.02 20.11
N ASP A 46 26.70 -15.68 18.83
CA ASP A 46 27.81 -16.18 18.00
C ASP A 46 29.04 -15.26 17.95
N ASN A 47 28.91 -13.95 18.17
CA ASN A 47 30.02 -12.99 18.11
C ASN A 47 29.83 -11.83 19.10
N LYS A 48 30.77 -11.66 20.05
CA LYS A 48 30.84 -10.57 21.04
C LYS A 48 31.10 -9.17 20.44
N LYS A 49 30.33 -8.74 19.44
CA LYS A 49 30.35 -7.36 18.93
C LYS A 49 29.07 -6.62 19.30
N ASN A 50 29.26 -5.47 19.92
CA ASN A 50 28.19 -4.59 20.35
C ASN A 50 27.63 -3.84 19.12
N VAL A 51 26.81 -4.52 18.32
CA VAL A 51 26.08 -3.86 17.23
C VAL A 51 25.00 -3.01 17.89
N GLY A 52 25.17 -1.69 17.82
CA GLY A 52 24.21 -0.73 18.37
C GLY A 52 22.87 -0.81 17.65
N CYS A 53 21.77 -0.78 18.40
CA CYS A 53 20.44 -0.60 17.82
C CYS A 53 20.33 0.84 17.29
N PHE A 54 19.86 1.04 16.07
CA PHE A 54 19.45 2.38 15.64
C PHE A 54 18.29 2.84 16.54
N GLU A 55 18.58 3.75 17.49
CA GLU A 55 17.57 4.19 18.44
C GLU A 55 16.53 5.08 17.77
N LYS A 56 16.94 5.91 16.81
CA LYS A 56 16.12 6.93 16.15
C LYS A 56 16.19 6.81 14.64
N ILE A 57 15.10 7.11 13.95
CA ILE A 57 14.98 7.05 12.49
C ILE A 57 14.53 8.41 11.97
N GLU A 58 15.35 9.00 11.12
CA GLU A 58 15.00 10.17 10.32
C GLU A 58 14.68 9.75 8.89
N VAL A 59 13.54 10.20 8.37
CA VAL A 59 13.11 9.98 6.99
C VAL A 59 12.88 11.33 6.32
N ALA A 60 13.63 11.59 5.26
CA ALA A 60 13.33 12.66 4.31
C ALA A 60 12.84 12.05 3.00
N SER A 61 11.63 12.41 2.56
CA SER A 61 11.03 11.90 1.34
C SER A 61 10.52 13.04 0.46
N THR A 62 10.62 12.86 -0.85
CA THR A 62 10.03 13.76 -1.84
C THR A 62 9.17 12.98 -2.81
N THR A 63 8.08 13.58 -3.25
CA THR A 63 7.21 13.01 -4.28
C THR A 63 6.93 14.04 -5.37
N ASN A 64 6.90 13.58 -6.61
CA ASN A 64 6.55 14.36 -7.79
C ASN A 64 5.07 14.22 -8.18
N PHE A 65 4.23 13.58 -7.35
CA PHE A 65 2.80 13.55 -7.61
C PHE A 65 2.19 14.95 -7.44
N PRO A 66 1.30 15.38 -8.36
CA PRO A 66 0.59 16.64 -8.19
C PRO A 66 -0.23 16.60 -6.90
N THR A 67 -0.07 17.62 -6.06
CA THR A 67 -0.79 17.69 -4.78
C THR A 67 -2.29 17.78 -5.05
N GLY A 68 -3.09 16.92 -4.41
CA GLY A 68 -4.56 16.90 -4.60
C GLY A 68 -5.07 16.03 -5.76
N ALA A 69 -4.21 15.47 -6.62
CA ALA A 69 -4.63 14.66 -7.78
C ALA A 69 -5.22 13.27 -7.43
N GLY A 70 -5.38 12.94 -6.15
CA GLY A 70 -5.97 11.66 -5.72
C GLY A 70 -5.14 10.41 -6.03
N LEU A 71 -3.91 10.57 -6.53
CA LEU A 71 -2.96 9.48 -6.74
C LEU A 71 -2.55 8.86 -5.40
N ALA A 72 -2.28 7.56 -5.39
CA ALA A 72 -1.96 6.77 -4.20
C ALA A 72 -0.55 7.10 -3.62
N SER A 73 -0.32 8.35 -3.25
CA SER A 73 0.96 8.87 -2.75
C SER A 73 1.45 8.12 -1.52
N SER A 74 0.55 7.60 -0.68
CA SER A 74 0.94 6.81 0.48
C SER A 74 1.52 5.44 0.10
N ALA A 75 1.01 4.82 -0.97
CA ALA A 75 1.49 3.50 -1.40
C ALA A 75 2.94 3.56 -1.88
N ALA A 76 3.23 4.49 -2.79
CA ALA A 76 4.59 4.71 -3.28
C ALA A 76 5.53 5.18 -2.14
N GLY A 77 5.06 6.10 -1.29
CA GLY A 77 5.87 6.61 -0.17
C GLY A 77 6.27 5.53 0.83
N PHE A 78 5.32 4.73 1.32
CA PHE A 78 5.64 3.66 2.27
C PHE A 78 6.43 2.51 1.63
N ALA A 79 6.26 2.24 0.33
CA ALA A 79 7.11 1.30 -0.38
C ALA A 79 8.57 1.78 -0.46
N ALA A 80 8.79 3.06 -0.79
CA ALA A 80 10.11 3.66 -0.83
C ALA A 80 10.78 3.65 0.56
N ILE A 81 10.03 4.01 1.61
CA ILE A 81 10.53 3.98 2.99
C ILE A 81 10.89 2.55 3.42
N ALA A 82 10.00 1.58 3.20
CA ALA A 82 10.24 0.19 3.55
C ALA A 82 11.46 -0.38 2.81
N PHE A 83 11.59 -0.07 1.51
CA PHE A 83 12.75 -0.48 0.72
C PHE A 83 14.04 0.15 1.24
N ALA A 84 14.06 1.45 1.53
CA ALA A 84 15.22 2.15 2.08
C ALA A 84 15.64 1.58 3.44
N MET A 85 14.68 1.34 4.35
CA MET A 85 14.93 0.66 5.62
C MET A 85 15.44 -0.76 5.42
N GLY A 86 14.90 -1.47 4.44
CA GLY A 86 15.37 -2.81 4.08
C GLY A 86 16.84 -2.82 3.67
N ARG A 87 17.25 -1.85 2.87
CA ARG A 87 18.66 -1.68 2.48
C ARG A 87 19.54 -1.29 3.66
N LEU A 88 19.07 -0.40 4.54
CA LEU A 88 19.83 0.07 5.70
C LEU A 88 20.00 -1.00 6.78
N CYS A 89 18.95 -1.79 7.04
CA CYS A 89 18.90 -2.80 8.11
C CYS A 89 19.09 -4.24 7.59
N ASN A 90 19.50 -4.39 6.33
CA ASN A 90 19.69 -5.67 5.64
C ASN A 90 18.46 -6.60 5.70
N LEU A 91 17.24 -6.06 5.65
CA LEU A 91 16.02 -6.85 5.69
C LEU A 91 15.87 -7.70 4.41
N ASN A 92 15.30 -8.89 4.56
CA ASN A 92 14.97 -9.74 3.42
C ASN A 92 13.68 -9.24 2.72
N LYS A 93 13.35 -9.84 1.58
CA LYS A 93 12.21 -9.43 0.76
C LYS A 93 10.88 -9.44 1.53
N ASP A 94 10.62 -10.49 2.31
CA ASP A 94 9.35 -10.67 3.02
C ASP A 94 9.20 -9.69 4.18
N GLU A 95 10.30 -9.35 4.84
CA GLU A 95 10.35 -8.32 5.88
C GLU A 95 10.10 -6.92 5.29
N ILE A 96 10.72 -6.58 4.15
CA ILE A 96 10.47 -5.32 3.45
C ILE A 96 8.99 -5.22 3.06
N GLU A 97 8.42 -6.31 2.53
CA GLU A 97 7.01 -6.37 2.17
C GLU A 97 6.09 -6.18 3.38
N ARG A 98 6.40 -6.84 4.51
CA ARG A 98 5.66 -6.67 5.77
C ARG A 98 5.70 -5.22 6.24
N VAL A 99 6.87 -4.57 6.24
CA VAL A 99 7.03 -3.16 6.65
C VAL A 99 6.23 -2.25 5.74
N ALA A 100 6.27 -2.47 4.42
CA ALA A 100 5.49 -1.70 3.45
C ALA A 100 3.97 -1.83 3.71
N ARG A 101 3.49 -3.06 3.96
CA ARG A 101 2.08 -3.36 4.24
C ARG A 101 1.60 -2.72 5.55
N LEU A 102 2.42 -2.73 6.61
CA LEU A 102 2.12 -2.09 7.89
C LEU A 102 1.98 -0.57 7.75
N GLY A 103 2.81 0.04 6.92
CA GLY A 103 2.75 1.47 6.62
C GLY A 103 1.49 1.81 5.85
N SER A 104 1.26 1.14 4.73
CA SER A 104 0.00 1.26 3.98
C SER A 104 -0.20 -0.03 3.19
N GLY A 105 -1.36 -0.68 3.35
CA GLY A 105 -1.59 -2.02 2.80
C GLY A 105 -1.26 -2.15 1.32
N SER A 106 -1.63 -1.16 0.49
CA SER A 106 -1.33 -1.16 -0.95
C SER A 106 0.15 -0.96 -1.32
N SER A 107 1.00 -0.55 -0.39
CA SER A 107 2.42 -0.26 -0.65
C SER A 107 3.22 -1.51 -0.98
N CYS A 108 2.84 -2.68 -0.44
CA CYS A 108 3.52 -3.94 -0.74
C CYS A 108 3.55 -4.23 -2.25
N ARG A 109 2.48 -3.86 -2.97
CA ARG A 109 2.41 -4.03 -4.43
C ARG A 109 3.36 -3.12 -5.21
N SER A 110 3.85 -2.04 -4.60
CA SER A 110 4.76 -1.08 -5.24
C SER A 110 6.24 -1.46 -5.07
N LEU A 111 6.54 -2.57 -4.38
CA LEU A 111 7.91 -3.10 -4.28
C LEU A 111 8.38 -3.84 -5.53
N LEU A 112 7.46 -4.16 -6.44
CA LEU A 112 7.70 -4.93 -7.65
C LEU A 112 7.11 -4.19 -8.86
N GLY A 113 7.71 -4.39 -10.04
CA GLY A 113 7.20 -3.88 -11.31
C GLY A 113 6.26 -4.86 -12.02
N GLY A 114 5.46 -4.37 -12.97
CA GLY A 114 4.52 -5.17 -13.74
C GLY A 114 3.15 -5.33 -13.07
N PHE A 115 2.54 -6.50 -13.23
CA PHE A 115 1.23 -6.83 -12.65
C PHE A 115 1.43 -7.61 -11.35
N ILE A 116 0.95 -7.04 -10.24
CA ILE A 116 1.19 -7.58 -8.90
C ILE A 116 -0.14 -7.94 -8.23
N HIS A 117 -0.23 -9.15 -7.70
CA HIS A 117 -1.36 -9.61 -6.89
C HIS A 117 -0.96 -9.60 -5.42
N TRP A 118 -1.67 -8.81 -4.60
CA TRP A 118 -1.58 -8.88 -3.15
C TRP A 118 -2.57 -9.92 -2.64
N LYS A 119 -2.04 -11.06 -2.17
CA LYS A 119 -2.83 -12.13 -1.55
C LYS A 119 -3.24 -11.72 -0.14
N ALA A 120 -4.50 -11.96 0.20
CA ALA A 120 -5.03 -11.65 1.52
C ALA A 120 -4.34 -12.48 2.63
N GLY A 121 -3.97 -13.72 2.32
CA GLY A 121 -3.56 -14.70 3.31
C GLY A 121 -4.72 -15.24 4.14
N ILE A 122 -4.50 -16.33 4.85
CA ILE A 122 -5.41 -16.96 5.80
C ILE A 122 -4.79 -17.12 7.18
N CYS A 123 -3.46 -17.02 7.30
CA CYS A 123 -2.77 -17.15 8.57
C CYS A 123 -3.00 -15.90 9.44
N ALA A 124 -3.36 -16.10 10.70
CA ALA A 124 -3.67 -15.00 11.63
C ALA A 124 -2.47 -14.08 11.90
N ASP A 125 -1.24 -14.59 11.75
CA ASP A 125 0.01 -13.82 11.88
C ASP A 125 0.37 -13.03 10.59
N GLY A 126 -0.42 -13.20 9.54
CA GLY A 126 -0.23 -12.59 8.23
C GLY A 126 1.05 -13.01 7.51
N SER A 127 1.60 -14.19 7.83
CA SER A 127 2.80 -14.75 7.21
C SER A 127 2.60 -15.05 5.72
N ASP A 128 1.39 -15.44 5.31
CA ASP A 128 1.01 -15.75 3.93
C ASP A 128 0.31 -14.60 3.19
N CYS A 129 0.17 -13.44 3.86
CA CYS A 129 -0.29 -12.21 3.24
C CYS A 129 0.87 -11.57 2.46
N CYS A 130 1.02 -11.94 1.18
CA CYS A 130 2.18 -11.58 0.37
C CYS A 130 1.83 -11.08 -1.05
N CYS A 131 2.82 -10.52 -1.75
CA CYS A 131 2.70 -10.06 -3.12
C CYS A 131 3.34 -11.05 -4.09
N GLU A 132 2.59 -11.40 -5.12
CA GLU A 132 3.04 -12.23 -6.22
C GLU A 132 3.10 -11.41 -7.50
N MET A 133 4.22 -11.50 -8.23
CA MET A 133 4.33 -10.97 -9.58
C MET A 133 3.60 -11.92 -10.53
N ILE A 134 2.54 -11.41 -11.16
CA ILE A 134 1.74 -12.14 -12.14
C ILE A 134 2.37 -12.07 -13.52
N ALA A 135 2.89 -10.89 -13.88
CA ALA A 135 3.57 -10.66 -15.14
C ALA A 135 4.54 -9.49 -15.02
N PRO A 136 5.75 -9.55 -15.62
CA PRO A 136 6.72 -8.47 -15.57
C PRO A 136 6.29 -7.25 -16.41
N THR A 137 6.92 -6.09 -16.19
CA THR A 137 6.62 -4.83 -16.91
C THR A 137 6.60 -4.98 -18.44
N GLY A 138 7.49 -5.80 -19.00
CA GLY A 138 7.58 -6.02 -20.45
C GLY A 138 6.49 -6.93 -21.04
N HIS A 139 5.70 -7.63 -20.21
CA HIS A 139 4.72 -8.62 -20.66
C HIS A 139 3.63 -8.03 -21.56
N TRP A 140 3.10 -6.87 -21.18
CA TRP A 140 2.01 -6.19 -21.89
C TRP A 140 2.42 -4.78 -22.30
N SER A 141 3.46 -4.70 -23.13
CA SER A 141 4.08 -3.43 -23.56
C SER A 141 3.18 -2.48 -24.35
N THR A 142 2.02 -2.93 -24.83
CA THR A 142 1.01 -2.11 -25.53
C THR A 142 -0.01 -1.47 -24.59
N LEU A 143 -0.14 -1.93 -23.34
CA LEU A 143 -1.07 -1.35 -22.38
C LEU A 143 -0.65 0.07 -22.02
N ARG A 144 -1.61 1.00 -21.98
CA ARG A 144 -1.40 2.41 -21.62
C ARG A 144 -2.39 2.80 -20.52
N ALA A 145 -1.97 3.72 -19.66
CA ALA A 145 -2.82 4.33 -18.65
C ALA A 145 -2.85 5.85 -18.84
N MET A 146 -4.04 6.43 -18.81
CA MET A 146 -4.24 7.88 -18.81
C MET A 146 -4.95 8.26 -17.51
N VAL A 147 -4.40 9.21 -16.78
CA VAL A 147 -4.98 9.71 -15.52
C VAL A 147 -5.64 11.06 -15.79
N LEU A 148 -6.96 11.11 -15.66
CA LEU A 148 -7.75 12.33 -15.83
C LEU A 148 -8.05 12.93 -14.45
N ILE A 149 -7.45 14.09 -14.17
CA ILE A 149 -7.64 14.80 -12.89
C ILE A 149 -8.96 15.58 -12.96
N THR A 150 -9.98 15.12 -12.23
CA THR A 150 -11.32 15.73 -12.25
C THR A 150 -11.53 16.82 -11.19
N SER A 151 -10.67 16.86 -10.17
CA SER A 151 -10.74 17.76 -9.01
C SER A 151 -9.38 17.82 -8.30
N ASN A 152 -9.05 18.98 -7.72
CA ASN A 152 -7.89 19.15 -6.83
C ASN A 152 -8.30 19.16 -5.34
N ASN A 153 -9.60 19.03 -5.04
CA ASN A 153 -10.08 18.98 -3.66
C ASN A 153 -9.71 17.64 -3.02
N SER A 154 -9.37 17.68 -1.74
CA SER A 154 -9.18 16.47 -0.94
C SER A 154 -10.48 15.67 -0.83
N LYS A 155 -10.35 14.35 -0.70
CA LYS A 155 -11.49 13.49 -0.35
C LYS A 155 -12.05 13.91 1.01
N ASP A 156 -13.37 13.98 1.12
CA ASP A 156 -14.04 14.31 2.39
C ASP A 156 -13.74 13.27 3.48
N VAL A 157 -13.67 11.99 3.09
CA VAL A 157 -13.32 10.88 3.98
C VAL A 157 -12.07 10.18 3.44
N GLY A 158 -11.04 10.01 4.28
CA GLY A 158 -9.83 9.29 3.92
C GLY A 158 -10.09 7.79 3.72
N SER A 159 -9.30 7.13 2.87
CA SER A 159 -9.51 5.72 2.54
C SER A 159 -9.49 4.78 3.75
N THR A 160 -8.67 5.04 4.78
CA THR A 160 -8.62 4.24 6.00
C THR A 160 -9.93 4.30 6.78
N ASP A 161 -10.46 5.50 6.99
CA ASP A 161 -11.72 5.66 7.73
C ASP A 161 -12.90 5.19 6.88
N GLY A 162 -12.88 5.47 5.58
CA GLY A 162 -13.89 5.02 4.64
C GLY A 162 -14.00 3.50 4.60
N MET A 163 -12.89 2.78 4.38
CA MET A 163 -12.92 1.31 4.32
C MET A 163 -13.33 0.70 5.67
N ARG A 164 -12.92 1.29 6.80
CA ARG A 164 -13.35 0.83 8.14
C ARG A 164 -14.86 0.97 8.30
N LYS A 165 -15.43 2.12 7.93
CA LYS A 165 -16.88 2.32 7.96
C LYS A 165 -17.59 1.32 7.05
N SER A 166 -17.09 1.09 5.83
CA SER A 166 -17.67 0.09 4.91
C SER A 166 -17.65 -1.31 5.52
N THR A 167 -16.55 -1.73 6.15
CA THR A 167 -16.48 -3.03 6.85
C THR A 167 -17.47 -3.18 8.00
N GLN A 168 -17.88 -2.06 8.61
CA GLN A 168 -18.78 -2.06 9.75
C GLN A 168 -20.26 -1.94 9.36
N THR A 169 -20.56 -1.38 8.18
CA THR A 169 -21.92 -0.93 7.87
C THR A 169 -22.45 -1.33 6.50
N SER A 170 -21.59 -1.66 5.53
CA SER A 170 -22.06 -2.07 4.20
C SER A 170 -22.45 -3.55 4.20
N GLU A 171 -23.72 -3.84 3.95
CA GLU A 171 -24.25 -5.20 3.82
C GLU A 171 -23.74 -5.87 2.53
N LEU A 172 -23.48 -5.08 1.49
CA LEU A 172 -22.99 -5.57 0.20
C LEU A 172 -21.53 -6.05 0.26
N LEU A 173 -20.71 -5.51 1.18
CA LEU A 173 -19.27 -5.78 1.21
C LEU A 173 -18.97 -7.24 1.55
N LEU A 174 -19.75 -7.87 2.43
CA LEU A 174 -19.52 -9.26 2.82
C LEU A 174 -19.70 -10.20 1.64
N HIS A 175 -20.76 -10.00 0.84
CA HIS A 175 -20.98 -10.76 -0.39
C HIS A 175 -19.87 -10.50 -1.41
N ARG A 176 -19.45 -9.24 -1.59
CA ARG A 176 -18.34 -8.88 -2.49
C ARG A 176 -17.07 -9.65 -2.16
N VAL A 177 -16.65 -9.67 -0.90
CA VAL A 177 -15.41 -10.32 -0.47
C VAL A 177 -15.48 -11.84 -0.63
N LYS A 178 -16.62 -12.46 -0.29
CA LYS A 178 -16.77 -13.92 -0.33
C LYS A 178 -16.99 -14.46 -1.74
N GLU A 179 -17.88 -13.84 -2.51
CA GLU A 179 -18.41 -14.44 -3.73
C GLU A 179 -17.91 -13.78 -5.02
N VAL A 180 -17.60 -12.49 -4.99
CA VAL A 180 -17.33 -11.72 -6.20
C VAL A 180 -15.83 -11.60 -6.46
N VAL A 181 -15.07 -11.12 -5.48
CA VAL A 181 -13.64 -10.84 -5.62
C VAL A 181 -12.84 -12.09 -5.99
N PRO A 182 -13.01 -13.28 -5.37
CA PRO A 182 -12.22 -14.46 -5.74
C PRO A 182 -12.40 -14.86 -7.21
N LYS A 183 -13.65 -14.83 -7.71
CA LYS A 183 -13.98 -15.15 -9.12
C LYS A 183 -13.39 -14.12 -10.08
N ARG A 184 -13.48 -12.83 -9.74
CA ARG A 184 -12.93 -11.73 -10.57
C ARG A 184 -11.41 -11.74 -10.59
N VAL A 185 -10.75 -12.02 -9.46
CA VAL A 185 -9.28 -12.18 -9.39
C VAL A 185 -8.86 -13.31 -10.33
N SER A 186 -9.46 -14.49 -10.22
CA SER A 186 -9.11 -15.63 -11.10
C SER A 186 -9.20 -15.25 -12.59
N ARG A 187 -10.31 -14.64 -13.02
CA ARG A 187 -10.48 -14.17 -14.40
C ARG A 187 -9.49 -13.07 -14.80
N LEU A 188 -9.21 -12.12 -13.91
CA LEU A 188 -8.29 -11.02 -14.20
C LEU A 188 -6.85 -11.51 -14.35
N LEU A 189 -6.44 -12.50 -13.55
CA LEU A 189 -5.14 -13.14 -13.68
C LEU A 189 -4.99 -13.82 -15.05
N GLU A 190 -6.03 -14.51 -15.52
CA GLU A 190 -6.02 -15.13 -16.85
C GLU A 190 -6.01 -14.09 -17.97
N ALA A 191 -6.80 -13.02 -17.85
CA ALA A 191 -6.82 -11.93 -18.81
C ALA A 191 -5.45 -11.24 -18.93
N ILE A 192 -4.74 -11.06 -17.81
CA ILE A 192 -3.38 -10.51 -17.81
C ILE A 192 -2.41 -11.46 -18.53
N LYS A 193 -2.43 -12.75 -18.21
CA LYS A 193 -1.53 -13.75 -18.83
C LYS A 193 -1.73 -13.85 -20.35
N SER A 194 -2.98 -13.91 -20.78
CA SER A 194 -3.37 -14.01 -22.19
C SER A 194 -3.33 -12.68 -22.95
N ARG A 195 -3.14 -11.55 -22.27
CA ARG A 195 -3.26 -10.18 -22.83
C ARG A 195 -4.64 -9.93 -23.46
N ASN A 196 -5.68 -10.53 -22.89
CA ASN A 196 -7.06 -10.30 -23.29
C ASN A 196 -7.54 -8.95 -22.73
N PHE A 197 -7.47 -7.91 -23.57
CA PHE A 197 -7.84 -6.56 -23.18
C PHE A 197 -9.34 -6.43 -22.86
N GLU A 198 -10.20 -7.14 -23.58
CA GLU A 198 -11.66 -7.04 -23.41
C GLU A 198 -12.08 -7.56 -22.03
N ASP A 199 -11.61 -8.74 -21.62
CA ASP A 199 -11.87 -9.26 -20.28
C ASP A 199 -11.21 -8.39 -19.20
N PHE A 200 -9.97 -7.97 -19.42
CA PHE A 200 -9.26 -7.09 -18.48
C PHE A 200 -10.02 -5.77 -18.24
N ALA A 201 -10.46 -5.10 -19.30
CA ALA A 201 -11.19 -3.84 -19.22
C ALA A 201 -12.57 -4.05 -18.58
N THR A 202 -13.31 -5.09 -18.99
CA THR A 202 -14.63 -5.40 -18.43
C THR A 202 -14.57 -5.65 -16.92
N ILE A 203 -13.60 -6.45 -16.47
CA ILE A 203 -13.42 -6.74 -15.04
C ILE A 203 -12.98 -5.49 -14.28
N THR A 204 -12.04 -4.71 -14.85
CA THR A 204 -11.53 -3.48 -14.23
C THR A 204 -12.65 -2.44 -14.00
N MET A 205 -13.48 -2.20 -15.02
CA MET A 205 -14.63 -1.30 -14.91
C MET A 205 -15.65 -1.82 -13.89
N ALA A 206 -15.97 -3.11 -13.93
CA ALA A 206 -16.92 -3.71 -12.99
C ALA A 206 -16.42 -3.72 -11.54
N GLU A 207 -15.12 -3.85 -11.30
CA GLU A 207 -14.49 -3.72 -9.98
C GLU A 207 -14.53 -2.28 -9.46
N SER A 208 -14.24 -1.31 -10.33
CA SER A 208 -14.33 0.11 -9.99
C SER A 208 -15.76 0.49 -9.59
N ASN A 209 -16.75 0.13 -10.42
CA ASN A 209 -18.16 0.44 -10.16
C ASN A 209 -18.66 -0.23 -8.87
N GLN A 210 -18.35 -1.51 -8.66
CA GLN A 210 -18.80 -2.21 -7.45
C GLN A 210 -18.14 -1.65 -6.18
N LEU A 211 -16.86 -1.24 -6.23
CA LEU A 211 -16.23 -0.54 -5.12
C LEU A 211 -16.98 0.75 -4.75
N HIS A 212 -17.40 1.54 -5.75
CA HIS A 212 -18.19 2.74 -5.51
C HIS A 212 -19.62 2.44 -5.05
N ALA A 213 -20.21 1.31 -5.45
CA ALA A 213 -21.48 0.83 -4.89
C ALA A 213 -21.36 0.50 -3.38
N ILE A 214 -20.30 -0.20 -2.96
CA ILE A 214 -20.00 -0.43 -1.53
C ILE A 214 -19.85 0.88 -0.76
N CYS A 215 -19.20 1.88 -1.38
CA CYS A 215 -19.04 3.19 -0.77
C CYS A 215 -20.40 3.86 -0.54
N MET A 216 -21.35 3.73 -1.48
CA MET A 216 -22.71 4.26 -1.32
C MET A 216 -23.55 3.49 -0.31
N ASP A 217 -23.33 2.18 -0.17
CA ASP A 217 -23.97 1.29 0.80
C ASP A 217 -23.43 1.46 2.23
N THR A 218 -22.32 2.17 2.40
CA THR A 218 -21.75 2.49 3.73
C THR A 218 -22.63 3.49 4.48
N MET A 219 -22.67 3.43 5.82
CA MET A 219 -23.43 4.38 6.65
C MET A 219 -22.49 5.26 7.52
N PRO A 220 -22.49 6.60 7.35
CA PRO A 220 -23.13 7.37 6.27
C PRO A 220 -22.47 7.11 4.90
N PRO A 221 -23.20 7.34 3.79
CA PRO A 221 -22.70 7.08 2.44
C PRO A 221 -21.40 7.83 2.12
N LEU A 222 -20.46 7.11 1.50
CA LEU A 222 -19.20 7.67 1.02
C LEU A 222 -19.31 8.03 -0.47
N LYS A 223 -19.06 9.29 -0.82
CA LYS A 223 -19.10 9.80 -2.19
C LYS A 223 -17.71 10.20 -2.66
N TYR A 224 -17.07 9.32 -3.44
CA TYR A 224 -15.76 9.61 -4.04
C TYR A 224 -15.84 10.07 -5.50
N MET A 225 -16.84 9.61 -6.25
CA MET A 225 -17.08 10.04 -7.62
C MET A 225 -17.90 11.33 -7.64
N ASN A 226 -17.53 12.25 -8.53
CA ASN A 226 -18.26 13.50 -8.74
C ASN A 226 -18.94 13.50 -10.13
N LYS A 227 -19.64 14.59 -10.46
CA LYS A 227 -20.33 14.74 -11.75
C LYS A 227 -19.41 14.54 -12.97
N ARG A 228 -18.15 14.97 -12.89
CA ARG A 228 -17.16 14.78 -13.97
C ARG A 228 -16.73 13.33 -14.08
N SER A 229 -16.57 12.62 -12.96
CA SER A 229 -16.31 11.17 -12.97
C SER A 229 -17.39 10.41 -13.73
N TRP A 230 -18.66 10.73 -13.49
CA TRP A 230 -19.79 10.08 -14.17
C TRP A 230 -19.93 10.46 -15.64
N HIS A 231 -19.44 11.64 -16.05
CA HIS A 231 -19.44 12.04 -17.46
C HIS A 231 -18.37 11.29 -18.30
N LEU A 232 -17.35 10.75 -17.64
CA LEU A 232 -16.26 10.00 -18.29
C LEU A 232 -16.55 8.51 -18.45
N LEU A 233 -17.55 7.99 -17.73
CA LEU A 233 -18.02 6.61 -17.83
C LEU A 233 -19.14 6.53 -18.88
#